data_AF-A0A2H0ALL8-F1
#
_entry.id   AF-A0A2H0ALL8-F1
#
_cell.length_a   1.000
_cell.length_b   1.000
_cell.length_c   1.000
_cell.angle_alpha   90.00
_cell.angle_beta   90.00
_cell.angle_gamma   90.00
#
_symmetry.space_group_name_H-M   'P 1'
#
loop_
_entity.id
_entity.type
_entity.pdbx_description
1 polymer ?
#
loop_
_entity_poly.entity_id
_entity_poly.type
_entity_poly.pdbx_seq_one_letter_code
_entity_poly.pdbx_strand_id
1 'polypeptide(L)' 'MVRTQIYLTESQRNELAAIAKVLGKKQSEIIRDAIDKLFGQTSAARRESVLRKAAGIWKDRMDLPDFES' A
#
# COMPACT_ATOMS: atom_id res chain seq x y z
N MET A 1 13.94 -13.31 4.18
CA MET A 1 12.86 -12.89 5.09
C MET A 1 13.43 -12.71 6.48
N VAL A 2 13.00 -11.69 7.22
CA VAL A 2 13.33 -11.54 8.65
C VAL A 2 12.21 -12.17 9.47
N ARG A 3 12.55 -12.96 10.51
CA ARG A 3 11.55 -13.56 11.40
C ARG A 3 10.99 -12.49 12.33
N THR A 4 9.69 -12.29 12.27
CA THR A 4 8.98 -11.32 13.12
C THR A 4 7.90 -12.04 13.93
N GLN A 5 7.88 -11.81 15.24
CA GLN A 5 6.79 -12.24 16.10
C GLN A 5 5.76 -11.12 16.19
N ILE A 6 4.49 -11.45 15.99
CA ILE A 6 3.36 -10.51 16.07
C ILE A 6 2.32 -11.07 17.04
N TYR A 7 1.65 -10.19 17.76
CA TYR A 7 0.50 -10.56 18.57
C TYR A 7 -0.76 -10.47 17.74
N LEU A 8 -1.58 -11.52 17.80
CA LEU A 8 -2.90 -11.60 17.20
C LEU A 8 -3.89 -12.00 18.29
N THR A 9 -5.11 -11.49 18.20
CA THR A 9 -6.21 -12.05 18.98
C THR A 9 -6.47 -13.49 18.54
N GLU A 10 -7.09 -14.27 19.42
CA GLU A 10 -7.48 -15.64 19.11
C GLU A 10 -8.41 -15.71 17.90
N SER A 11 -9.37 -14.79 17.81
CA SER A 11 -10.29 -14.67 16.67
C SER A 11 -9.54 -14.44 15.35
N GLN A 12 -8.60 -13.49 15.31
CA GLN A 12 -7.79 -13.22 14.11
C GLN A 12 -6.95 -14.44 13.70
N ARG A 13 -6.36 -15.15 14.67
CA ARG A 13 -5.59 -16.37 14.40
C ARG A 13 -6.46 -17.46 13.80
N ASN A 14 -7.66 -17.66 14.34
CA ASN A 14 -8.60 -18.69 13.87
C ASN A 14 -9.11 -18.38 12.47
N GLU A 15 -9.46 -17.13 12.20
CA GLU A 15 -9.88 -16.67 10.88
C GLU A 15 -8.75 -16.81 9.84
N LEU A 16 -7.53 -16.41 10.20
CA LEU A 16 -6.36 -16.58 9.33
C LEU A 16 -6.08 -18.07 9.02
N ALA A 17 -6.25 -18.95 10.00
CA ALA A 17 -6.12 -20.39 9.80
C ALA A 17 -7.20 -20.96 8.86
N ALA A 18 -8.44 -20.50 8.99
CA ALA A 18 -9.54 -20.90 8.11
C ALA A 18 -9.27 -20.45 6.66
N ILE A 19 -8.86 -19.20 6.46
CA ILE A 19 -8.51 -18.66 5.13
C ILE A 19 -7.32 -19.42 4.53
N ALA A 20 -6.28 -19.68 5.32
CA ALA A 20 -5.12 -20.47 4.90
C ALA A 20 -5.52 -21.85 4.38
N LYS A 21 -6.42 -22.53 5.09
CA LYS A 21 -6.94 -23.84 4.68
C LYS A 21 -7.70 -23.77 3.37
N VAL A 22 -8.59 -22.78 3.20
CA VAL A 22 -9.37 -22.60 1.97
C VAL A 22 -8.47 -22.30 0.76
N LEU A 23 -7.44 -21.48 0.95
CA LEU A 23 -6.54 -21.07 -0.13
C LEU A 23 -5.38 -22.05 -0.39
N GLY A 24 -5.20 -23.09 0.44
CA GLY A 24 -4.05 -23.99 0.36
C GLY A 24 -2.70 -23.28 0.59
N LYS A 25 -2.71 -22.14 1.30
CA LYS A 25 -1.53 -21.30 1.56
C LYS A 25 -1.08 -21.38 3.01
N LYS A 26 0.17 -21.02 3.28
CA LYS A 26 0.64 -20.84 4.68
C LYS A 26 0.09 -19.55 5.25
N GLN A 27 -0.22 -19.53 6.55
CA GLN A 27 -0.66 -18.31 7.25
C GLN A 27 0.34 -17.16 7.09
N SER A 28 1.65 -17.46 7.10
CA SER A 28 2.68 -16.44 6.90
C SER A 28 2.71 -15.87 5.48
N GLU A 29 2.27 -16.62 4.46
CA GLU A 29 2.12 -16.11 3.09
C GLU A 29 0.95 -15.14 3.02
N ILE A 30 -0.18 -15.47 3.64
CA ILE A 30 -1.35 -14.59 3.68
C ILE A 30 -1.05 -13.29 4.43
N ILE A 31 -0.36 -13.37 5.58
CA ILE A 31 0.05 -12.17 6.32
C ILE A 31 0.91 -11.26 5.44
N ARG A 32 1.86 -11.81 4.69
CA ARG A 32 2.72 -11.04 3.79
C ARG A 32 1.93 -10.43 2.63
N ASP A 33 1.11 -11.22 1.95
CA ASP A 33 0.26 -10.75 0.85
C ASP A 33 -0.65 -9.60 1.32
N ALA A 34 -1.19 -9.68 2.55
CA ALA A 34 -2.02 -8.62 3.13
C ALA A 34 -1.22 -7.35 3.43
N ILE A 35 -0.02 -7.49 4.00
CA ILE A 35 0.89 -6.36 4.27
C ILE A 35 1.32 -5.68 2.96
N ASP A 36 1.69 -6.44 1.94
CA ASP A 36 2.11 -5.91 0.64
C ASP A 36 0.96 -5.16 -0.04
N LYS A 37 -0.27 -5.70 0.01
CA LYS A 37 -1.47 -5.02 -0.48
C LYS A 37 -1.72 -3.71 0.26
N LEU A 38 -1.61 -3.70 1.59
CA LEU A 38 -1.79 -2.50 2.40
C LEU A 38 -0.76 -1.42 2.04
N PHE A 39 0.51 -1.78 1.85
CA PHE A 39 1.55 -0.84 1.44
C PHE A 39 1.39 -0.37 0.01
N GLY A 40 0.98 -1.24 -0.91
CA GLY A 40 0.66 -0.88 -2.29
C GLY A 40 -0.45 0.18 -2.35
N GLN A 41 -1.53 -0.03 -1.60
CA GLN A 41 -2.64 0.92 -1.49
C GLN A 41 -2.20 2.25 -0.86
N THR A 42 -1.43 2.19 0.22
CA THR A 42 -0.92 3.39 0.91
C THR A 42 0.03 4.20 0.01
N SER A 43 0.90 3.53 -0.75
CA SER A 43 1.81 4.17 -1.70
C SER A 43 1.04 4.88 -2.83
N ALA A 44 0.01 4.23 -3.38
CA ALA A 44 -0.86 4.82 -4.39
C ALA A 44 -1.56 6.08 -3.87
N ALA A 45 -2.18 6.00 -2.69
CA ALA A 45 -2.85 7.14 -2.06
C ALA A 45 -1.87 8.30 -1.74
N ARG A 46 -0.67 7.99 -1.27
CA ARG A 46 0.38 8.99 -1.04
C ARG A 46 0.80 9.67 -2.35
N ARG A 47 1.02 8.89 -3.41
CA ARG A 47 1.40 9.42 -4.73
C ARG A 47 0.32 10.34 -5.28
N GLU A 48 -0.94 9.93 -5.19
CA GLU A 48 -2.08 10.77 -5.58
C GLU A 48 -2.11 12.08 -4.79
N SER A 49 -1.95 12.02 -3.47
CA SER A 49 -1.90 13.20 -2.61
C SER A 49 -0.77 14.16 -3.00
N VAL A 50 0.43 13.65 -3.30
CA VAL A 50 1.56 14.46 -3.77
C VAL A 50 1.26 15.09 -5.12
N LEU A 51 0.72 14.34 -6.08
CA LEU A 51 0.37 14.86 -7.40
C LEU A 51 -0.71 15.96 -7.31
N ARG A 52 -1.74 15.77 -6.47
CA ARG A 52 -2.76 16.79 -6.23
C ARG A 52 -2.19 18.06 -5.60
N LYS A 53 -1.25 17.93 -4.66
CA LYS A 53 -0.55 19.09 -4.06
C LYS A 53 0.36 19.80 -5.05
N ALA A 54 0.97 19.05 -5.97
CA ALA A 54 1.85 19.60 -7.00
C ALA A 54 1.10 20.14 -8.23
N ALA A 55 -0.17 19.75 -8.41
CA ALA A 55 -0.99 20.22 -9.51
C ALA A 55 -1.18 21.74 -9.42
N GLY A 56 -0.80 22.44 -10.49
CA GLY A 56 -0.93 23.89 -10.58
C GLY A 56 0.24 24.69 -9.97
N ILE A 57 1.30 24.05 -9.46
CA ILE A 57 2.50 24.76 -8.95
C ILE A 57 3.10 25.72 -10.01
N TRP A 58 2.93 25.40 -11.29
CA TRP A 58 3.47 26.19 -12.40
C TRP A 58 2.40 26.98 -13.16
N LYS A 59 1.13 26.94 -12.72
CA LYS A 59 -0.01 27.50 -13.47
C LYS A 59 0.08 29.03 -13.63
N ASP A 60 0.58 29.71 -12.60
CA ASP A 60 0.63 31.18 -12.56
C ASP A 60 2.08 31.70 -12.59
N ARG A 61 3.03 30.84 -12.96
CA ARG A 61 4.44 31.23 -13.07
C ARG A 61 4.66 31.95 -14.40
N MET A 62 4.97 33.25 -14.30
CA MET A 62 5.24 34.10 -15.47
C MET A 62 6.72 34.13 -15.86
N ASP A 63 7.58 33.43 -15.13
CA ASP A 63 9.03 33.36 -15.33
C ASP A 63 9.47 32.14 -16.15
N LEU A 64 8.52 31.30 -16.58
CA LEU A 64 8.78 30.17 -17.47
C LEU A 64 8.64 30.60 -18.93
N PRO A 65 9.51 30.10 -19.82
CA PRO A 65 9.33 30.29 -21.26
C PRO A 65 8.12 29.49 -21.76
N ASP A 66 7.50 29.95 -22.84
CA ASP A 66 6.53 29.14 -23.56
C ASP A 66 7.24 27.90 -24.13
N PHE A 67 6.80 26.72 -23.70
CA PHE A 67 7.29 25.46 -24.24
C PHE A 67 6.48 25.15 -25.50
N GLU A 68 7.11 25.26 -26.67
CA GLU A 68 6.48 24.88 -27.94
C GLU A 68 6.13 23.39 -27.96
N SER A 69 4.99 23.06 -28.58
CA SER A 69 4.40 21.71 -28.66
C SER A 69 4.89 20.89 -29.84
#